data_AF-A0A7E4UZS2-F1
#
_entry.id   AF-A0A7E4UZS2-F1
#
_cell.length_a   1.000
_cell.length_b   1.000
_cell.length_c   1.000
_cell.angle_alpha   90.00
_cell.angle_beta   90.00
_cell.angle_gamma   90.00
#
_symmetry.space_group_name_H-M   'P 1'
#
loop_
_entity.id
_entity.type
_entity.pdbx_description
1 polymer ?
#
loop_
_entity_poly.entity_id
_entity_poly.type
_entity_poly.pdbx_seq_one_letter_code
_entity_poly.pdbx_strand_id
1 'polypeptide(L)'
;MVDVLRSLETLFERNVTHLPAGNLLHEYKHENVFSWEQNLDHAAITRQMQNYWHWTVYIGIGYLLTARWLVGVMADRKPINLRTILFLWNFGLAVFSIMGAYRTTEEFYDTLFNHGFYKSCCFGFDPSSVAAHWFLFFAISKIVELGDTIFLILRKRPLSVLHCWHHFSVMIYTFHSGAEYLAAGRWFMWMNFIAHSVMYTYFAITSLGIRVPRHIAQCVTIVQIAQMVVGVSIGLSVLVLKNYYKYPCQQTDANLYLSFVIYVSYMILFINFFINAYCQKRPISTAPSKRTDKKLKSK
;
A
#
# COMPACT_ATOMS: atom_id res chain seq x y z
N MET A 1 -1.34 -25.89 -6.37
CA MET A 1 -1.52 -24.57 -5.71
C MET A 1 -1.02 -24.61 -4.27
N VAL A 2 -1.47 -25.57 -3.45
CA VAL A 2 -0.92 -25.81 -2.10
C VAL A 2 0.59 -26.11 -2.14
N ASP A 3 1.07 -26.89 -3.12
CA ASP A 3 2.51 -27.19 -3.22
C ASP A 3 3.38 -26.01 -3.67
N VAL A 4 2.82 -25.11 -4.49
CA VAL A 4 3.49 -23.85 -4.87
C VAL A 4 3.56 -22.91 -3.67
N LEU A 5 2.48 -22.84 -2.88
CA LEU A 5 2.45 -22.06 -1.64
C LEU A 5 3.40 -22.62 -0.60
N ARG A 6 3.46 -23.94 -0.42
CA ARG A 6 4.41 -24.61 0.48
C ARG A 6 5.86 -24.43 0.02
N SER A 7 6.09 -24.40 -1.30
CA SER A 7 7.40 -24.11 -1.89
C SER A 7 7.80 -22.65 -1.70
N LEU A 8 6.86 -21.70 -1.81
CA LEU A 8 7.09 -20.29 -1.50
C LEU A 8 7.32 -20.10 0.00
N GLU A 9 6.49 -20.68 0.85
CA GLU A 9 6.59 -20.65 2.31
C GLU A 9 7.95 -21.20 2.78
N THR A 10 8.38 -22.35 2.25
CA THR A 10 9.72 -22.92 2.56
C THR A 10 10.89 -22.12 1.97
N LEU A 11 10.72 -21.45 0.83
CA LEU A 11 11.70 -20.50 0.27
C LEU A 11 11.83 -19.22 1.11
N PHE A 12 10.73 -18.75 1.70
CA PHE A 12 10.71 -17.55 2.55
C PHE A 12 11.18 -17.87 3.98
N GLU A 13 10.75 -18.97 4.60
CA GLU A 13 11.16 -19.38 5.96
C GLU A 13 12.67 -19.66 6.08
N ARG A 14 13.28 -20.28 5.07
CA ARG A 14 14.74 -20.54 5.06
C ARG A 14 15.58 -19.26 5.01
N ASN A 15 15.02 -18.12 4.60
CA ASN A 15 15.76 -16.86 4.48
C ASN A 15 15.63 -15.95 5.73
N VAL A 16 14.55 -16.07 6.51
CA VAL A 16 14.36 -15.29 7.75
C VAL A 16 15.30 -15.76 8.88
N THR A 17 15.69 -17.04 8.88
CA THR A 17 16.57 -17.65 9.89
C THR A 17 18.07 -17.37 9.69
N HIS A 18 18.46 -16.80 8.55
CA HIS A 18 19.85 -16.45 8.21
C HIS A 18 20.10 -14.94 8.18
N LEU A 19 19.30 -14.15 8.90
CA LEU A 19 19.62 -12.73 9.12
C LEU A 19 20.99 -12.64 9.79
N PRO A 20 21.93 -11.82 9.28
CA PRO A 20 23.17 -11.57 9.99
C PRO A 20 22.80 -11.00 11.36
N ALA A 21 23.22 -11.70 12.40
CA ALA A 21 23.07 -11.25 13.77
C ALA A 21 23.74 -9.88 13.93
N GLY A 22 22.93 -8.83 14.09
CA GLY A 22 23.30 -7.53 14.66
C GLY A 22 24.05 -6.54 13.76
N ASN A 23 23.65 -5.26 13.88
CA ASN A 23 24.51 -4.05 13.81
C ASN A 23 24.30 -3.04 12.66
N LEU A 24 23.35 -3.19 11.73
CA LEU A 24 23.01 -2.11 10.78
C LEU A 24 21.69 -1.41 11.15
N LEU A 25 21.66 -0.82 12.34
CA LEU A 25 20.55 -0.01 12.80
C LEU A 25 20.96 1.46 12.81
N HIS A 26 20.03 2.34 12.46
CA HIS A 26 20.17 3.78 12.69
C HIS A 26 19.44 4.13 13.98
N GLU A 27 20.20 4.53 15.00
CA GLU A 27 19.65 5.03 16.25
C GLU A 27 19.29 6.51 16.07
N TYR A 28 17.99 6.80 16.08
CA TYR A 28 17.47 8.16 16.05
C TYR A 28 16.60 8.43 17.28
N LYS A 29 16.90 9.51 17.99
CA LYS A 29 16.13 9.94 19.15
C LYS A 29 15.24 11.12 18.76
N HIS A 30 13.93 10.87 18.70
CA HIS A 30 12.93 11.89 18.42
C HIS A 30 12.95 13.00 19.49
N GLU A 31 12.79 14.24 19.04
CA GLU A 31 12.74 15.42 19.93
C GLU A 31 11.53 15.37 20.86
N ASN A 32 10.39 14.90 20.33
CA ASN A 32 9.14 14.73 21.07
C ASN A 32 8.66 13.30 20.93
N VAL A 33 8.46 12.61 22.06
CA VAL A 33 7.93 11.25 22.12
C VAL A 33 6.65 11.27 22.96
N PHE A 34 5.53 10.83 22.40
CA PHE A 34 4.29 10.74 23.16
C PHE A 34 4.32 9.57 24.15
N SER A 35 3.60 9.67 25.26
CA SER A 35 3.60 8.64 26.32
C SER A 35 3.10 7.26 25.87
N TRP A 36 2.26 7.21 24.83
CA TRP A 36 1.77 5.95 24.23
C TRP A 36 2.70 5.41 23.12
N GLU A 37 3.64 6.23 22.65
CA GLU A 37 4.78 5.82 21.82
C GLU A 37 5.97 5.39 22.71
N GLN A 38 5.72 5.22 24.00
CA GLN A 38 6.65 4.68 24.97
C GLN A 38 6.04 3.37 25.47
N ASN A 39 6.87 2.37 25.77
CA ASN A 39 6.48 1.09 26.41
C ASN A 39 5.99 -0.04 25.50
N LEU A 40 6.20 0.02 24.18
CA LEU A 40 6.04 -1.17 23.34
C LEU A 40 7.36 -1.96 23.28
N ASP A 41 7.32 -3.27 23.53
CA ASP A 41 8.47 -4.16 23.33
C ASP A 41 8.55 -4.54 21.85
N HIS A 42 9.36 -3.79 21.11
CA HIS A 42 9.50 -3.97 19.67
C HIS A 42 10.25 -5.24 19.33
N ALA A 43 11.13 -5.71 20.22
CA ALA A 43 11.77 -7.00 20.04
C ALA A 43 10.74 -8.13 20.13
N ALA A 44 9.77 -8.04 21.06
CA ALA A 44 8.65 -8.97 21.11
C ALA A 44 7.75 -8.86 19.87
N ILE A 45 7.41 -7.65 19.42
CA ILE A 45 6.59 -7.45 18.20
C ILE A 45 7.28 -8.05 16.98
N THR A 46 8.58 -7.81 16.79
CA THR A 46 9.27 -8.38 15.64
C THR A 46 9.38 -9.88 15.73
N ARG A 47 9.61 -10.45 16.93
CA ARG A 47 9.52 -11.91 17.11
C ARG A 47 8.15 -12.46 16.72
N GLN A 48 7.08 -11.74 17.07
CA GLN A 48 5.73 -12.10 16.62
C GLN A 48 5.59 -12.01 15.11
N MET A 49 6.09 -10.94 14.46
CA MET A 49 6.09 -10.84 12.99
C MET A 49 6.90 -11.98 12.35
N GLN A 50 8.08 -12.31 12.88
CA GLN A 50 8.90 -13.43 12.40
C GLN A 50 8.18 -14.77 12.51
N ASN A 51 7.49 -15.00 13.62
CA ASN A 51 6.77 -16.25 13.85
C ASN A 51 5.46 -16.35 13.08
N TYR A 52 4.80 -15.22 12.79
CA TYR A 52 3.41 -15.20 12.31
C TYR A 52 3.17 -14.43 11.02
N TRP A 53 4.18 -13.88 10.33
CA TRP A 53 3.97 -13.12 9.08
C TRP A 53 3.24 -13.97 8.03
N HIS A 54 3.49 -15.28 7.96
CA HIS A 54 2.87 -16.18 6.99
C HIS A 54 1.34 -16.27 7.16
N TRP A 55 0.80 -15.93 8.34
CA TRP A 55 -0.65 -15.83 8.54
C TRP A 55 -1.31 -14.80 7.64
N THR A 56 -0.56 -13.77 7.20
CA THR A 56 -1.07 -12.79 6.24
C THR A 56 -1.40 -13.41 4.88
N VAL A 57 -0.77 -14.52 4.49
CA VAL A 57 -1.13 -15.27 3.29
C VAL A 57 -2.52 -15.88 3.45
N TYR A 58 -2.81 -16.49 4.60
CA TYR A 58 -4.15 -17.03 4.90
C TYR A 58 -5.21 -15.93 4.97
N ILE A 59 -4.89 -14.79 5.59
CA ILE A 59 -5.77 -13.60 5.61
C ILE A 59 -6.02 -13.10 4.19
N GLY A 60 -4.99 -13.05 3.34
CA GLY A 60 -5.11 -12.63 1.94
C GLY A 60 -5.98 -13.57 1.09
N ILE A 61 -5.87 -14.87 1.29
CA ILE A 61 -6.74 -15.87 0.64
C ILE A 61 -8.18 -15.71 1.13
N GLY A 62 -8.37 -15.60 2.45
CA GLY A 62 -9.67 -15.33 3.06
C GLY A 62 -10.32 -14.07 2.49
N TYR A 63 -9.54 -12.99 2.37
CA TYR A 63 -9.95 -11.75 1.74
C TYR A 63 -10.50 -11.94 0.31
N LEU A 64 -9.79 -12.67 -0.56
CA LEU A 64 -10.24 -12.93 -1.93
C LEU A 64 -11.52 -13.78 -1.97
N LEU A 65 -11.62 -14.79 -1.11
CA LEU A 65 -12.81 -15.64 -0.99
C LEU A 65 -14.01 -14.84 -0.48
N THR A 66 -13.83 -14.04 0.57
CA THR A 66 -14.87 -13.16 1.11
C THR A 66 -15.30 -12.12 0.09
N ALA A 67 -14.38 -11.52 -0.66
CA ALA A 67 -14.72 -10.58 -1.73
C ALA A 67 -15.57 -11.26 -2.82
N ARG A 68 -15.17 -12.44 -3.28
CA ARG A 68 -15.90 -13.23 -4.29
C ARG A 68 -17.29 -13.64 -3.81
N TRP A 69 -17.40 -14.06 -2.55
CA TRP A 69 -18.66 -14.43 -1.92
C TRP A 69 -19.58 -13.22 -1.77
N LEU A 70 -19.06 -12.09 -1.26
CA LEU A 70 -19.85 -10.88 -1.04
C LEU A 70 -20.35 -10.27 -2.35
N VAL A 71 -19.57 -10.35 -3.43
CA VAL A 71 -20.04 -9.99 -4.79
C VAL A 71 -21.24 -10.85 -5.20
N GLY A 72 -21.21 -12.16 -4.91
CA GLY A 72 -22.35 -13.06 -5.16
C GLY A 72 -23.58 -12.68 -4.33
N VAL A 73 -23.42 -12.42 -3.03
CA VAL A 73 -24.52 -12.00 -2.14
C VAL A 73 -25.14 -10.67 -2.58
N MET A 74 -24.32 -9.76 -3.10
CA MET A 74 -24.76 -8.45 -3.59
C MET A 74 -25.33 -8.49 -5.02
N ALA A 75 -25.27 -9.62 -5.74
CA ALA A 75 -25.75 -9.72 -7.11
C ALA A 75 -27.23 -9.29 -7.21
N ASP A 76 -28.08 -9.86 -6.36
CA ASP A 76 -29.54 -9.64 -6.38
C ASP A 76 -30.01 -8.50 -5.46
N ARG A 77 -29.09 -7.83 -4.76
CA ARG A 77 -29.42 -6.74 -3.81
C ARG A 77 -29.27 -5.37 -4.43
N LYS A 78 -29.90 -4.33 -3.87
CA LYS A 78 -29.65 -2.93 -4.29
C LYS A 78 -28.36 -2.39 -3.64
N PRO A 79 -27.65 -1.43 -4.26
CA PRO A 79 -26.47 -0.82 -3.65
C PRO A 79 -26.84 -0.13 -2.33
N ILE A 80 -26.03 -0.34 -1.30
CA ILE A 80 -26.28 0.20 0.04
C ILE A 80 -25.73 1.63 0.13
N ASN A 81 -26.52 2.54 0.69
CA ASN A 81 -26.07 3.90 0.96
C ASN A 81 -25.25 3.95 2.26
N LEU A 82 -23.92 3.90 2.11
CA LEU A 82 -22.97 3.93 3.22
C LEU A 82 -22.22 5.27 3.30
N ARG A 83 -22.82 6.38 2.85
CA ARG A 83 -22.12 7.65 2.66
C ARG A 83 -21.41 8.15 3.92
N THR A 84 -22.12 8.22 5.05
CA THR A 84 -21.55 8.71 6.31
C THR A 84 -20.46 7.79 6.85
N ILE A 85 -20.70 6.48 6.84
CA ILE A 85 -19.72 5.49 7.32
C ILE A 85 -18.46 5.52 6.43
N LEU A 86 -18.63 5.60 5.12
CA LEU A 86 -17.53 5.70 4.16
C LEU A 86 -16.75 7.01 4.34
N PHE A 87 -17.43 8.12 4.66
CA PHE A 87 -16.76 9.38 4.99
C PHE A 87 -15.90 9.23 6.23
N LEU A 88 -16.47 8.73 7.34
CA LEU A 88 -15.73 8.53 8.59
C LEU A 88 -14.56 7.57 8.42
N TRP A 89 -14.74 6.51 7.64
CA TRP A 89 -13.69 5.55 7.29
C TRP A 89 -12.53 6.22 6.55
N ASN A 90 -12.80 6.89 5.43
CA ASN A 90 -11.77 7.56 4.65
C ASN A 90 -11.13 8.71 5.43
N PHE A 91 -11.90 9.46 6.22
CA PHE A 91 -11.39 10.54 7.05
C PHE A 91 -10.47 10.01 8.15
N GLY A 92 -10.85 8.91 8.81
CA GLY A 92 -10.00 8.24 9.79
C GLY A 92 -8.68 7.76 9.19
N LEU A 93 -8.72 7.11 8.03
CA LEU A 93 -7.51 6.67 7.31
C LEU A 93 -6.67 7.85 6.82
N ALA A 94 -7.28 8.98 6.45
CA ALA A 94 -6.57 10.20 6.09
C ALA A 94 -5.83 10.79 7.29
N VAL A 95 -6.50 10.97 8.43
CA VAL A 95 -5.89 11.47 9.67
C VAL A 95 -4.75 10.55 10.13
N PHE A 96 -5.00 9.23 10.13
CA PHE A 96 -3.98 8.23 10.45
C PHE A 96 -2.74 8.38 9.55
N SER A 97 -2.95 8.50 8.24
CA SER A 97 -1.84 8.62 7.28
C SER A 97 -1.08 9.93 7.42
N ILE A 98 -1.77 11.04 7.71
CA ILE A 98 -1.16 12.36 7.92
C ILE A 98 -0.31 12.34 9.19
N MET A 99 -0.82 11.75 10.28
CA MET A 99 -0.06 11.58 11.52
C MET A 99 1.15 10.68 11.30
N GLY A 100 0.99 9.55 10.59
CA GLY A 100 2.10 8.65 10.27
C GLY A 100 3.17 9.34 9.41
N ALA A 101 2.78 10.10 8.39
CA ALA A 101 3.70 10.90 7.59
C ALA A 101 4.45 11.91 8.46
N TYR A 102 3.75 12.69 9.29
CA TYR A 102 4.37 13.68 10.17
C TYR A 102 5.39 13.04 11.13
N ARG A 103 5.01 11.96 11.82
CA ARG A 103 5.86 11.31 12.82
C ARG A 103 7.06 10.60 12.23
N THR A 104 6.93 10.04 11.02
CA THR A 104 8.05 9.36 10.34
C THR A 104 8.95 10.31 9.55
N THR A 105 8.50 11.54 9.26
CA THR A 105 9.29 12.52 8.49
C THR A 105 10.56 12.97 9.23
N GLU A 106 10.49 13.16 10.55
CA GLU A 106 11.62 13.61 11.37
C GLU A 106 12.83 12.65 11.24
N GLU A 107 12.59 11.37 11.51
CA GLU A 107 13.61 10.31 11.39
C GLU A 107 14.07 10.09 9.95
N PHE A 108 13.15 10.16 8.99
CA PHE A 108 13.46 10.03 7.58
C PHE A 108 14.37 11.15 7.09
N TYR A 109 14.06 12.39 7.47
CA TYR A 109 14.82 13.57 7.09
C TYR A 109 16.23 13.52 7.69
N ASP A 110 16.35 13.20 8.99
CA ASP A 110 17.64 13.05 9.65
C ASP A 110 18.51 11.99 8.96
N THR A 111 17.96 10.79 8.76
CA THR A 111 18.72 9.69 8.17
C THR A 111 19.16 9.99 6.74
N LEU A 112 18.32 10.67 5.95
CA LEU A 112 18.64 10.97 4.56
C LEU A 112 19.65 12.12 4.43
N PHE A 113 19.42 13.23 5.11
CA PHE A 113 20.16 14.47 4.88
C PHE A 113 21.39 14.61 5.78
N ASN A 114 21.33 14.13 7.04
CA ASN A 114 22.45 14.24 7.98
C ASN A 114 23.38 13.01 7.91
N HIS A 115 22.84 11.86 7.55
CA HIS A 115 23.57 10.59 7.56
C HIS A 115 23.80 9.98 6.17
N GLY A 116 23.14 10.51 5.15
CA GLY A 116 23.36 10.20 3.75
C GLY A 116 22.50 9.05 3.21
N PHE A 117 22.41 9.00 1.88
CA PHE A 117 21.55 8.08 1.16
C PHE A 117 21.78 6.60 1.49
N TYR A 118 23.05 6.18 1.63
CA TYR A 118 23.39 4.79 1.96
C TYR A 118 22.76 4.35 3.29
N LYS A 119 22.88 5.17 4.34
CA LYS A 119 22.25 4.87 5.64
C LYS A 119 20.72 4.85 5.54
N SER A 120 20.13 5.76 4.78
CA SER A 120 18.67 5.80 4.59
C SER A 120 18.07 4.54 3.95
N CYS A 121 18.85 3.81 3.13
CA CYS A 121 18.39 2.66 2.38
C CYS A 121 18.84 1.31 2.96
N CYS A 122 20.00 1.27 3.63
CA CYS A 122 20.65 0.02 4.05
C CYS A 122 20.69 -0.20 5.57
N PHE A 123 20.36 0.82 6.37
CA PHE A 123 20.28 0.70 7.84
C PHE A 123 18.81 0.74 8.30
N GLY A 124 18.44 -0.28 9.06
CA GLY A 124 17.10 -0.45 9.64
C GLY A 124 16.80 0.56 10.73
N PHE A 125 15.53 0.59 11.15
CA PHE A 125 15.12 1.34 12.33
C PHE A 125 15.68 0.70 13.58
N ASP A 126 16.12 1.53 14.53
CA ASP A 126 16.19 1.07 15.91
C ASP A 126 14.79 0.54 16.35
N PRO A 127 14.69 -0.71 16.81
CA PRO A 127 13.44 -1.25 17.32
C PRO A 127 12.82 -0.36 18.40
N SER A 128 13.59 0.34 19.22
CA SER A 128 13.03 1.19 20.28
C SER A 128 12.51 2.56 19.80
N SER A 129 12.66 2.88 18.51
CA SER A 129 12.31 4.18 17.95
C SER A 129 10.81 4.37 17.74
N VAL A 130 10.39 5.64 17.64
CA VAL A 130 9.02 6.00 17.23
C VAL A 130 8.73 5.51 15.81
N ALA A 131 9.72 5.48 14.92
CA ALA A 131 9.55 4.93 13.58
C ALA A 131 9.15 3.44 13.59
N ALA A 132 9.73 2.64 14.49
CA ALA A 132 9.36 1.24 14.65
C ALA A 132 7.92 1.06 15.19
N HIS A 133 7.48 1.94 16.11
CA HIS A 133 6.09 1.99 16.56
C HIS A 133 5.12 2.26 15.40
N TRP A 134 5.43 3.28 14.59
CA TRP A 134 4.61 3.66 13.44
C TRP A 134 4.65 2.62 12.32
N PHE A 135 5.72 1.83 12.22
CA PHE A 135 5.76 0.68 11.34
C PHE A 135 4.76 -0.41 11.76
N LEU A 136 4.61 -0.69 13.06
CA LEU A 136 3.59 -1.64 13.53
C LEU A 136 2.19 -1.14 13.14
N PHE A 137 1.90 0.14 13.37
CA PHE A 137 0.61 0.71 12.96
C PHE A 137 0.41 0.69 11.45
N PHE A 138 1.46 0.95 10.68
CA PHE A 138 1.45 0.81 9.23
C PHE A 138 1.11 -0.62 8.79
N ALA A 139 1.71 -1.63 9.42
CA ALA A 139 1.41 -3.03 9.13
C ALA A 139 -0.05 -3.38 9.44
N ILE A 140 -0.54 -2.98 10.62
CA ILE A 140 -1.94 -3.18 11.02
C ILE A 140 -2.89 -2.45 10.05
N SER A 141 -2.52 -1.24 9.58
CA SER A 141 -3.36 -0.48 8.65
C SER A 141 -3.63 -1.27 7.37
N LYS A 142 -2.69 -2.08 6.87
CA LYS A 142 -2.91 -2.89 5.65
C LYS A 142 -4.02 -3.93 5.81
N ILE A 143 -4.21 -4.46 7.02
CA ILE A 143 -5.34 -5.35 7.33
C ILE A 143 -6.64 -4.54 7.39
N VAL A 144 -6.62 -3.38 8.04
CA VAL A 144 -7.80 -2.49 8.13
C VAL A 144 -8.24 -2.04 6.74
N GLU A 145 -7.30 -1.65 5.88
CA GLU A 145 -7.52 -1.19 4.50
C GLU A 145 -8.21 -2.25 3.62
N LEU A 146 -8.21 -3.54 3.97
CA LEU A 146 -9.02 -4.56 3.29
C LEU A 146 -10.53 -4.22 3.33
N GLY A 147 -10.96 -3.41 4.32
CA GLY A 147 -12.31 -2.88 4.41
C GLY A 147 -12.72 -2.03 3.21
N ASP A 148 -11.78 -1.40 2.48
CA ASP A 148 -12.07 -0.61 1.27
C ASP A 148 -12.81 -1.46 0.22
N THR A 149 -12.39 -2.71 0.07
CA THR A 149 -13.01 -3.69 -0.83
C THR A 149 -14.46 -3.96 -0.44
N ILE A 150 -14.74 -4.09 0.86
CA ILE A 150 -16.10 -4.31 1.37
C ILE A 150 -16.98 -3.12 0.99
N PHE A 151 -16.54 -1.88 1.21
CA PHE A 151 -17.29 -0.69 0.83
C PHE A 151 -17.55 -0.59 -0.67
N LEU A 152 -16.57 -0.95 -1.51
CA LEU A 152 -16.75 -0.99 -2.96
C LEU A 152 -17.83 -1.99 -3.37
N ILE A 153 -17.78 -3.23 -2.85
CA ILE A 153 -18.75 -4.29 -3.17
C ILE A 153 -20.16 -3.90 -2.71
N LEU A 154 -20.32 -3.44 -1.45
CA LEU A 154 -21.63 -3.07 -0.90
C LEU A 154 -22.29 -1.91 -1.68
N ARG A 155 -21.48 -1.06 -2.31
CA ARG A 155 -21.94 0.04 -3.18
C ARG A 155 -22.06 -0.35 -4.65
N LYS A 156 -21.87 -1.62 -5.00
CA LYS A 156 -21.82 -2.13 -6.38
C LYS A 156 -20.83 -1.37 -7.28
N ARG A 157 -19.68 -0.98 -6.74
CA ARG A 157 -18.56 -0.46 -7.54
C ARG A 157 -17.71 -1.63 -8.04
N PRO A 158 -17.27 -1.61 -9.31
CA PRO A 158 -16.46 -2.69 -9.84
C PRO A 158 -15.12 -2.76 -9.10
N LEU A 159 -14.72 -3.97 -8.72
CA LEU A 159 -13.38 -4.23 -8.19
C LEU A 159 -12.40 -4.31 -9.36
N SER A 160 -11.38 -3.46 -9.35
CA SER A 160 -10.31 -3.53 -10.34
C SER A 160 -9.28 -4.59 -9.95
N VAL A 161 -8.59 -5.14 -10.95
CA VAL A 161 -7.45 -6.05 -10.72
C VAL A 161 -6.37 -5.34 -9.90
N LEU A 162 -6.09 -4.06 -10.20
CA LEU A 162 -5.15 -3.23 -9.44
C LEU A 162 -5.51 -3.20 -7.96
N HIS A 163 -6.77 -2.96 -7.62
CA HIS A 163 -7.25 -2.90 -6.24
C HIS A 163 -7.02 -4.23 -5.50
N CYS A 164 -7.50 -5.33 -6.07
CA CYS A 164 -7.39 -6.64 -5.42
C CYS A 164 -5.93 -7.10 -5.28
N TRP A 165 -5.13 -6.92 -6.34
CA TRP A 165 -3.71 -7.28 -6.32
C TRP A 165 -2.93 -6.44 -5.31
N HIS A 166 -3.17 -5.13 -5.28
CA HIS A 166 -2.52 -4.21 -4.34
C HIS A 166 -2.79 -4.60 -2.89
N HIS A 167 -4.06 -4.67 -2.48
CA HIS A 167 -4.41 -4.96 -1.08
C HIS A 167 -3.95 -6.36 -0.63
N PHE A 168 -3.96 -7.34 -1.53
CA PHE A 168 -3.44 -8.68 -1.24
C PHE A 168 -1.92 -8.67 -1.02
N SER A 169 -1.16 -8.13 -1.99
CA SER A 169 0.29 -8.25 -1.98
C SER A 169 0.98 -7.27 -1.02
N VAL A 170 0.47 -6.05 -0.84
CA VAL A 170 1.06 -5.06 0.08
C VAL A 170 0.97 -5.50 1.54
N MET A 171 -0.12 -6.16 1.93
CA MET A 171 -0.30 -6.69 3.28
C MET A 171 0.76 -7.76 3.58
N ILE A 172 0.87 -8.77 2.70
CA ILE A 172 1.85 -9.84 2.85
C ILE A 172 3.27 -9.27 2.88
N TYR A 173 3.60 -8.37 1.95
CA TYR A 173 4.91 -7.75 1.85
C TYR A 173 5.28 -6.94 3.08
N THR A 174 4.33 -6.20 3.67
CA THR A 174 4.60 -5.37 4.86
C THR A 174 4.96 -6.22 6.06
N PHE A 175 4.20 -7.30 6.34
CA PHE A 175 4.52 -8.19 7.45
C PHE A 175 5.79 -9.00 7.23
N HIS A 176 6.04 -9.47 6.00
CA HIS A 176 7.29 -10.13 5.63
C HIS A 176 8.50 -9.19 5.83
N SER A 177 8.38 -7.93 5.41
CA SER A 177 9.44 -6.93 5.57
C SER A 177 9.67 -6.54 7.03
N GLY A 178 8.61 -6.55 7.84
CA GLY A 178 8.70 -6.36 9.29
C GLY A 178 9.47 -7.48 9.98
N ALA A 179 9.24 -8.73 9.57
CA ALA A 179 9.96 -9.90 10.09
C ALA A 179 11.48 -9.83 9.84
N GLU A 180 11.91 -9.15 8.77
CA GLU A 180 13.33 -9.07 8.37
C GLU A 180 14.05 -7.78 8.78
N TYR A 181 13.38 -6.87 9.49
CA TYR A 181 13.91 -5.53 9.81
C TYR A 181 14.36 -4.74 8.58
N LEU A 182 13.54 -4.72 7.53
CA LEU A 182 13.90 -4.13 6.25
C LEU A 182 14.29 -2.65 6.35
N ALA A 183 15.55 -2.33 6.01
CA ALA A 183 16.05 -0.94 6.01
C ALA A 183 15.35 -0.03 5.00
N ALA A 184 15.20 -0.48 3.75
CA ALA A 184 14.48 0.25 2.71
C ALA A 184 12.99 0.43 3.05
N GLY A 185 12.47 -0.31 4.03
CA GLY A 185 11.12 -0.17 4.55
C GLY A 185 10.82 1.26 5.01
N ARG A 186 11.83 2.02 5.45
CA ARG A 186 11.70 3.45 5.78
C ARG A 186 11.19 4.28 4.63
N TRP A 187 11.83 4.19 3.47
CA TRP A 187 11.39 4.88 2.26
C TRP A 187 9.98 4.47 1.90
N PHE A 188 9.71 3.17 1.88
CA PHE A 188 8.42 2.62 1.46
C PHE A 188 7.26 3.03 2.36
N MET A 189 7.46 3.01 3.68
CA MET A 189 6.48 3.44 4.65
C MET A 189 6.21 4.95 4.54
N TRP A 190 7.26 5.77 4.53
CA TRP A 190 7.13 7.24 4.50
C TRP A 190 6.39 7.72 3.26
N MET A 191 6.78 7.24 2.07
CA MET A 191 6.10 7.61 0.83
C MET A 191 4.67 7.08 0.74
N ASN A 192 4.38 5.89 1.29
CA ASN A 192 3.03 5.36 1.34
C ASN A 192 2.13 6.21 2.24
N PHE A 193 2.61 6.65 3.41
CA PHE A 193 1.86 7.55 4.27
C PHE A 193 1.52 8.87 3.56
N ILE A 194 2.45 9.45 2.80
CA ILE A 194 2.18 10.66 2.01
C ILE A 194 1.12 10.38 0.93
N ALA A 195 1.27 9.32 0.15
CA ALA A 195 0.32 8.99 -0.91
C ALA A 195 -1.07 8.65 -0.36
N HIS A 196 -1.15 7.90 0.74
CA HIS A 196 -2.40 7.55 1.41
C HIS A 196 -3.06 8.77 2.07
N SER A 197 -2.28 9.70 2.61
CA SER A 197 -2.81 10.99 3.11
C SER A 197 -3.56 11.73 1.99
N VAL A 198 -2.94 11.84 0.81
CA VAL A 198 -3.54 12.51 -0.36
C VAL A 198 -4.76 11.74 -0.88
N MET A 199 -4.63 10.42 -1.05
CA MET A 199 -5.68 9.56 -1.60
C MET A 199 -6.92 9.51 -0.69
N TYR A 200 -6.76 9.23 0.61
CA TYR A 200 -7.89 9.11 1.52
C TYR A 200 -8.54 10.45 1.82
N THR A 201 -7.79 11.55 1.83
CA THR A 201 -8.39 12.89 1.89
C THR A 201 -9.29 13.14 0.68
N TYR A 202 -8.82 12.79 -0.52
CA TYR A 202 -9.63 12.87 -1.73
C TYR A 202 -10.88 11.97 -1.67
N PHE A 203 -10.76 10.74 -1.15
CA PHE A 203 -11.91 9.83 -0.98
C PHE A 203 -12.89 10.30 0.09
N ALA A 204 -12.42 10.89 1.19
CA ALA A 204 -13.27 11.50 2.20
C ALA A 204 -14.12 12.63 1.58
N ILE A 205 -13.49 13.56 0.86
CA ILE A 205 -14.20 14.67 0.20
C ILE A 205 -15.21 14.15 -0.84
N THR A 206 -14.81 13.21 -1.69
CA THR A 206 -15.71 12.65 -2.72
C THR A 206 -16.84 11.80 -2.14
N SER A 207 -16.64 11.17 -0.97
CA SER A 207 -17.70 10.46 -0.25
C SER A 207 -18.81 11.40 0.21
N LEU A 208 -18.51 12.67 0.49
CA LEU A 208 -19.49 13.72 0.74
C LEU A 208 -20.21 14.17 -0.55
N GLY A 209 -20.13 13.44 -1.67
CA GLY A 209 -20.81 13.79 -2.91
C GLY A 209 -20.32 15.09 -3.55
N ILE A 210 -19.23 15.65 -3.04
CA ILE A 210 -18.60 16.86 -3.56
C ILE A 210 -17.92 16.48 -4.87
N ARG A 211 -18.26 17.19 -5.94
CA ARG A 211 -17.63 17.00 -7.25
C ARG A 211 -16.27 17.68 -7.24
N VAL A 212 -15.22 16.88 -7.14
CA VAL A 212 -13.85 17.36 -7.16
C VAL A 212 -13.39 17.53 -8.63
N PRO A 213 -12.68 18.62 -8.98
CA PRO A 213 -12.13 18.81 -10.32
C PRO A 213 -11.26 17.64 -10.79
N ARG A 214 -11.33 17.33 -12.08
CA ARG A 214 -10.55 16.25 -12.71
C ARG A 214 -9.05 16.35 -12.46
N HIS A 215 -8.50 17.56 -12.43
CA HIS A 215 -7.07 17.78 -12.21
C HIS A 215 -6.61 17.29 -10.83
N ILE A 216 -7.44 17.44 -9.79
CA ILE A 216 -7.10 16.93 -8.45
C ILE A 216 -7.08 15.40 -8.45
N ALA A 217 -8.05 14.75 -9.10
CA ALA A 217 -8.04 13.29 -9.25
C ALA A 217 -6.80 12.80 -10.03
N GLN A 218 -6.36 13.55 -11.06
CA GLN A 218 -5.11 13.27 -11.77
C GLN A 218 -3.90 13.42 -10.85
N CYS A 219 -3.83 14.49 -10.04
CA CYS A 219 -2.74 14.70 -9.08
C CYS A 219 -2.63 13.55 -8.09
N VAL A 220 -3.75 13.03 -7.56
CA VAL A 220 -3.76 11.86 -6.67
C VAL A 220 -3.09 10.66 -7.34
N THR A 221 -3.46 10.36 -8.59
CA THR A 221 -2.85 9.26 -9.35
C THR A 221 -1.38 9.51 -9.69
N ILE A 222 -0.99 10.76 -9.97
CA ILE A 222 0.40 11.13 -10.24
C ILE A 222 1.27 10.91 -9.00
N VAL A 223 0.80 11.27 -7.80
CA VAL A 223 1.51 11.02 -6.54
C VAL A 223 1.73 9.51 -6.34
N GLN A 224 0.73 8.68 -6.65
CA GLN A 224 0.87 7.22 -6.57
C GLN A 224 1.84 6.65 -7.60
N ILE A 225 1.86 7.17 -8.83
CA ILE A 225 2.84 6.77 -9.85
C ILE A 225 4.25 7.19 -9.41
N ALA A 226 4.42 8.42 -8.91
CA ALA A 226 5.70 8.91 -8.41
C ALA A 226 6.22 8.03 -7.27
N GLN A 227 5.35 7.62 -6.35
CA GLN A 227 5.69 6.64 -5.31
C GLN A 227 6.26 5.34 -5.92
N MET A 228 5.64 4.79 -6.96
CA MET A 228 6.14 3.55 -7.58
C MET A 228 7.50 3.74 -8.25
N VAL A 229 7.71 4.87 -8.92
CA VAL A 229 8.99 5.20 -9.55
C VAL A 229 10.08 5.30 -8.50
N VAL A 230 9.86 6.06 -7.43
CA VAL A 230 10.81 6.16 -6.32
C VAL A 230 11.06 4.79 -5.69
N GLY A 231 10.01 3.99 -5.47
CA GLY A 231 10.14 2.65 -4.91
C GLY A 231 11.02 1.71 -5.73
N VAL A 232 10.85 1.70 -7.06
CA VAL A 232 11.72 0.94 -7.97
C VAL A 232 13.15 1.48 -7.94
N SER A 233 13.34 2.80 -7.92
CA SER A 233 14.67 3.42 -7.84
C SER A 233 15.40 3.03 -6.55
N ILE A 234 14.73 3.08 -5.39
CA ILE A 234 15.33 2.65 -4.10
C ILE A 234 15.69 1.16 -4.15
N GLY A 235 14.81 0.30 -4.69
CA GLY A 235 15.11 -1.11 -4.90
C GLY A 235 16.37 -1.32 -5.75
N LEU A 236 16.52 -0.57 -6.85
CA LEU A 236 17.71 -0.63 -7.72
C LEU A 236 18.96 -0.16 -6.99
N SER A 237 18.86 0.91 -6.22
CA SER A 237 19.96 1.40 -5.41
C SER A 237 20.43 0.35 -4.40
N VAL A 238 19.52 -0.28 -3.65
CA VAL A 238 19.89 -1.34 -2.70
C VAL A 238 20.51 -2.53 -3.42
N LEU A 239 19.96 -2.94 -4.57
CA LEU A 239 20.53 -4.01 -5.39
C LEU A 239 21.97 -3.71 -5.81
N VAL A 240 22.24 -2.50 -6.30
CA VAL A 240 23.58 -2.08 -6.71
C VAL A 240 24.53 -2.01 -5.51
N LEU A 241 24.11 -1.38 -4.40
CA LEU A 241 24.92 -1.26 -3.19
C LEU A 241 25.31 -2.64 -2.63
N LYS A 242 24.34 -3.57 -2.57
CA LYS A 242 24.56 -4.91 -2.03
C LYS A 242 25.33 -5.82 -2.99
N ASN A 243 24.92 -5.90 -4.26
CA ASN A 243 25.45 -6.92 -5.18
C ASN A 243 26.69 -6.48 -5.94
N TYR A 244 26.78 -5.20 -6.31
CA TYR A 244 27.92 -4.67 -7.05
C TYR A 244 29.00 -4.15 -6.11
N TYR A 245 28.65 -3.23 -5.20
CA TYR A 245 29.62 -2.63 -4.25
C TYR A 245 29.91 -3.49 -3.03
N LYS A 246 29.14 -4.57 -2.80
CA LYS A 246 29.28 -5.47 -1.65
C LYS A 246 29.16 -4.76 -0.30
N TYR A 247 28.41 -3.66 -0.26
CA TYR A 247 28.13 -2.95 0.99
C TYR A 247 27.10 -3.73 1.81
N PRO A 248 27.26 -3.76 3.14
CA PRO A 248 26.30 -4.44 4.00
C PRO A 248 24.98 -3.66 3.97
N CYS A 249 23.87 -4.36 3.75
CA CYS A 249 22.53 -3.78 3.75
C CYS A 249 21.57 -4.74 4.46
N GLN A 250 20.76 -4.21 5.37
CA GLN A 250 19.75 -4.97 6.13
C GLN A 250 18.53 -5.28 5.24
N GLN A 251 18.74 -6.19 4.29
CA GLN A 251 17.72 -6.66 3.35
C GLN A 251 18.14 -8.00 2.73
N THR A 252 17.29 -9.02 2.83
CA THR A 252 17.52 -10.32 2.19
C THR A 252 17.32 -10.23 0.68
N ASP A 253 17.95 -11.13 -0.09
CA ASP A 253 17.75 -11.15 -1.55
C ASP A 253 16.31 -11.51 -1.92
N ALA A 254 15.70 -12.43 -1.17
CA ALA A 254 14.30 -12.80 -1.35
C ALA A 254 13.36 -11.59 -1.21
N ASN A 255 13.55 -10.76 -0.18
CA ASN A 255 12.75 -9.55 0.00
C ASN A 255 12.99 -8.53 -1.10
N LEU A 256 14.25 -8.34 -1.50
CA LEU A 256 14.60 -7.45 -2.59
C LEU A 256 13.90 -7.86 -3.89
N TYR A 257 13.94 -9.14 -4.27
CA TYR A 257 13.21 -9.65 -5.43
C TYR A 257 11.69 -9.47 -5.28
N LEU A 258 11.13 -9.78 -4.11
CA LEU A 258 9.71 -9.61 -3.83
C LEU A 258 9.28 -8.14 -3.97
N SER A 259 10.06 -7.21 -3.40
CA SER A 259 9.87 -5.77 -3.52
C SER A 259 9.83 -5.34 -4.98
N PHE A 260 10.79 -5.78 -5.79
CA PHE A 260 10.84 -5.46 -7.21
C PHE A 260 9.60 -5.91 -7.96
N VAL A 261 9.21 -7.18 -7.79
CA VAL A 261 8.03 -7.74 -8.44
C VAL A 261 6.80 -6.92 -8.11
N ILE A 262 6.61 -6.59 -6.83
CA ILE A 262 5.45 -5.82 -6.36
C ILE A 262 5.47 -4.40 -6.93
N TYR A 263 6.54 -3.63 -6.75
CA TYR A 263 6.61 -2.24 -7.19
C TYR A 263 6.55 -2.07 -8.72
N VAL A 264 7.21 -2.95 -9.48
CA VAL A 264 7.11 -2.94 -10.95
C VAL A 264 5.69 -3.29 -11.38
N SER A 265 5.06 -4.29 -10.76
CA SER A 265 3.67 -4.64 -11.09
C SER A 265 2.71 -3.48 -10.82
N TYR A 266 2.87 -2.76 -9.71
CA TYR A 266 2.07 -1.59 -9.38
C TYR A 266 2.31 -0.45 -10.36
N MET A 267 3.55 -0.17 -10.71
CA MET A 267 3.90 0.87 -11.68
C MET A 267 3.17 0.63 -13.01
N ILE A 268 3.21 -0.59 -13.54
CA ILE A 268 2.51 -0.95 -14.79
C ILE A 268 1.00 -0.76 -14.65
N LEU A 269 0.41 -1.25 -13.55
CA LEU A 269 -1.03 -1.17 -13.32
C LEU A 269 -1.52 0.27 -13.12
N PHE A 270 -0.77 1.12 -12.41
CA PHE A 270 -1.11 2.53 -12.23
C PHE A 270 -0.94 3.35 -13.50
N ILE A 271 0.10 3.09 -14.31
CA ILE A 271 0.26 3.72 -15.62
C ILE A 271 -0.90 3.33 -16.54
N ASN A 272 -1.25 2.03 -16.60
CA ASN A 272 -2.38 1.56 -17.38
C ASN A 272 -3.70 2.21 -16.91
N PHE A 273 -3.92 2.28 -15.60
CA PHE A 273 -5.06 2.99 -15.02
C PHE A 273 -5.09 4.47 -15.44
N PHE A 274 -3.97 5.17 -15.36
CA PHE A 274 -3.88 6.59 -15.72
C PHE A 274 -4.20 6.82 -17.20
N ILE A 275 -3.63 5.99 -18.09
CA ILE A 275 -3.89 6.06 -19.54
C ILE A 275 -5.38 5.86 -19.82
N ASN A 276 -6.00 4.83 -19.26
CA ASN A 276 -7.41 4.51 -19.50
C ASN A 276 -8.36 5.54 -18.88
N ALA A 277 -8.04 6.06 -17.70
CA ALA A 277 -8.89 7.01 -16.98
C ALA A 277 -8.78 8.44 -17.54
N TYR A 278 -7.59 8.86 -17.98
CA TYR A 278 -7.31 10.26 -18.26
C TYR A 278 -6.81 10.57 -19.67
N CYS A 279 -6.13 9.65 -20.35
CA CYS A 279 -5.54 9.92 -21.67
C CYS A 279 -6.45 9.45 -22.81
N GLN A 280 -7.19 8.37 -22.62
CA GLN A 280 -8.14 7.89 -23.62
C GLN A 280 -9.33 8.84 -23.74
N LYS A 281 -9.52 9.41 -24.93
CA LYS A 281 -10.76 10.12 -25.28
C LYS A 281 -11.88 9.08 -25.34
N ARG A 282 -12.93 9.24 -24.52
CA ARG A 282 -14.15 8.45 -24.71
C ARG A 282 -14.63 8.71 -26.15
N PRO A 283 -14.92 7.67 -26.95
CA PRO A 283 -15.54 7.88 -28.25
C PRO A 283 -16.82 8.69 -28.03
N ILE A 284 -17.00 9.75 -28.81
CA ILE A 284 -18.23 10.51 -28.83
C ILE A 284 -19.31 9.50 -29.17
N SER A 285 -20.18 9.17 -28.21
CA SER A 285 -21.40 8.44 -28.50
C SER A 285 -22.18 9.33 -29.46
N THR A 286 -22.17 8.97 -30.74
CA THR A 286 -23.15 9.45 -31.70
C THR A 286 -24.50 9.04 -31.14
N ALA A 287 -25.20 9.98 -30.53
CA ALA A 287 -26.57 9.78 -30.10
C ALA A 287 -27.37 9.27 -31.31
N PRO A 288 -28.24 8.25 -31.15
CA PRO A 288 -29.15 7.88 -32.22
C PRO A 288 -30.04 9.09 -32.51
N SER A 289 -29.95 9.60 -33.74
CA SER A 289 -30.75 10.72 -34.23
C SER A 289 -32.24 10.41 -34.01
N LYS A 290 -32.89 11.19 -33.13
CA LYS A 290 -34.35 11.27 -33.06
C LYS A 290 -34.85 12.17 -34.19
N ARG A 291 -35.53 11.59 -35.19
CA ARG A 291 -36.69 12.13 -35.96
C ARG A 291 -36.81 11.30 -37.26
N THR A 292 -37.98 10.84 -37.71
CA THR A 292 -39.27 11.54 -37.72
C THR A 292 -40.41 10.53 -37.86
N ASP A 293 -41.40 10.60 -36.97
CA ASP A 293 -42.76 10.17 -37.27
C ASP A 293 -43.31 10.98 -38.46
N LYS A 294 -43.70 10.31 -39.53
CA LYS A 294 -44.70 10.84 -40.47
C LYS A 294 -45.76 9.77 -40.70
N LYS A 295 -46.85 9.87 -39.94
CA LYS A 295 -48.19 9.45 -40.36
C LYS A 295 -48.57 10.18 -41.66
N LEU A 296 -49.06 9.46 -42.67
CA LEU A 296 -50.18 9.80 -43.57
C LEU A 296 -50.45 8.56 -44.46
N LYS A 297 -51.48 7.74 -44.19
CA LYS A 297 -52.85 7.77 -44.78
C LYS A 297 -52.93 7.43 -46.29
N SER A 298 -53.77 6.42 -46.57
CA SER A 298 -54.51 6.11 -47.82
C SER A 298 -53.67 5.90 -49.09
N LYS A 299 -53.69 4.73 -49.73
CA LYS A 299 -54.82 4.13 -50.47
C LYS A 299 -54.46 2.68 -50.80
#